data_AF-A0AAX6GZ09-F1
#
_entry.id   AF-A0AAX6GZ09-F1
#
_cell.length_a   1.000
_cell.length_b   1.000
_cell.length_c   1.000
_cell.angle_alpha   90.00
_cell.angle_beta   90.00
_cell.angle_gamma   90.00
#
_symmetry.space_group_name_H-M   'P 1'
#
loop_
_entity.id
_entity.type
_entity.pdbx_description
1 polymer ?
#
loop_
_entity_poly.entity_id
_entity_poly.type
_entity_poly.pdbx_seq_one_letter_code
_entity_poly.pdbx_strand_id
1 'polypeptide(L)'
;MDVFIGTPPRHFSLILDTGSDLNWLQCAPCRDCFPQRGPLYDPNLSSTYRNLTCRDHSCALVSPPPPDDDDTSPSPCGRDDDHDRTCQYFYWYGDQSNTTGDLAAEAFTVNLTAGNSHLQVDGVVFGAATGTAACSAGPPGCWASAGARCRSPRSCAPSTATTPSPTASSTGTATSS
;
A
#
# COMPACT_ATOMS: atom_id res chain seq x y z
N MET A 1 -2.04 -16.53 -12.36
CA MET A 1 -1.49 -16.44 -13.73
C MET A 1 0.02 -16.55 -13.63
N ASP A 2 0.65 -17.33 -14.50
CA ASP A 2 2.10 -17.49 -14.52
C ASP A 2 2.74 -16.50 -15.49
N VAL A 3 3.73 -15.76 -15.02
CA VAL A 3 4.44 -14.73 -15.78
C VAL A 3 5.94 -14.86 -15.50
N PHE A 4 6.77 -14.60 -16.51
CA PHE A 4 8.22 -14.55 -16.34
C PHE A 4 8.68 -13.11 -16.41
N ILE A 5 9.53 -12.69 -15.47
CA ILE A 5 9.88 -11.29 -15.27
C ILE A 5 11.40 -11.16 -15.16
N GLY A 6 11.95 -10.18 -15.86
CA GLY A 6 13.37 -9.84 -15.86
C GLY A 6 14.22 -10.54 -16.91
N THR A 7 15.50 -10.18 -16.91
CA THR A 7 16.52 -10.74 -17.78
C THR A 7 17.73 -11.19 -16.94
N PRO A 8 17.94 -12.52 -16.75
CA PRO A 8 17.18 -13.63 -17.35
C PRO A 8 15.76 -13.77 -16.76
N PRO A 9 14.79 -14.30 -17.53
CA PRO A 9 13.40 -14.42 -17.07
C PRO A 9 13.26 -15.36 -15.86
N ARG A 10 12.60 -14.87 -14.81
CA ARG A 10 12.28 -15.63 -13.59
C ARG A 10 10.78 -15.80 -13.45
N HIS A 11 10.34 -16.98 -13.02
CA HIS A 11 8.92 -17.31 -12.88
C HIS A 11 8.28 -16.66 -11.64
N PHE A 12 7.11 -16.07 -11.82
CA PHE A 12 6.25 -15.49 -10.79
C PHE A 12 4.79 -15.90 -11.01
N SER A 13 4.06 -16.13 -9.91
CA SER A 13 2.63 -16.37 -9.94
C SER A 13 1.89 -15.12 -9.46
N LEU A 14 1.11 -14.52 -10.35
CA LEU A 14 0.39 -13.27 -10.11
C LEU A 14 -1.11 -13.52 -9.98
N ILE A 15 -1.76 -12.72 -9.15
CA ILE A 15 -3.22 -12.64 -9.07
C ILE A 15 -3.70 -11.71 -10.19
N LEU A 16 -4.74 -12.14 -10.91
CA LEU A 16 -5.39 -11.27 -11.88
C LEU A 16 -6.42 -10.40 -11.15
N ASP A 17 -6.10 -9.13 -10.98
CA ASP A 17 -6.98 -8.13 -10.40
C ASP A 17 -7.46 -7.18 -11.50
N THR A 18 -8.74 -7.24 -11.84
CA THR A 18 -9.37 -6.34 -12.82
C THR A 18 -9.99 -5.10 -12.17
N GLY A 19 -9.91 -4.99 -10.83
CA GLY A 19 -10.49 -3.92 -10.03
C GLY A 19 -9.51 -2.78 -9.69
N SER A 20 -8.26 -2.88 -10.12
CA SER A 20 -7.22 -1.87 -9.92
C SER A 20 -6.53 -1.49 -11.24
N ASP A 21 -5.91 -0.31 -11.27
CA ASP A 21 -5.17 0.26 -12.39
C ASP A 21 -3.64 0.07 -12.27
N LEU A 22 -3.15 -0.45 -11.14
CA LEU A 22 -1.73 -0.71 -10.88
C LEU A 22 -1.42 -2.21 -10.72
N ASN A 23 -0.52 -2.71 -11.57
CA ASN A 23 0.15 -3.99 -11.36
C ASN A 23 1.40 -3.80 -10.49
N TRP A 24 1.63 -4.64 -9.48
CA TRP A 24 2.81 -4.56 -8.61
C TRP A 24 3.29 -5.93 -8.14
N LEU A 25 4.53 -5.98 -7.66
CA LEU A 25 5.22 -7.17 -7.15
C LEU A 25 5.94 -6.83 -5.85
N GLN A 26 5.98 -7.75 -4.88
CA GLN A 26 6.83 -7.57 -3.70
C GLN A 26 8.31 -7.74 -4.10
N CYS A 27 9.08 -6.69 -3.85
CA CYS A 27 10.48 -6.57 -4.25
C CYS A 27 11.43 -6.57 -3.05
N ALA A 28 12.65 -7.04 -3.27
CA ALA A 28 13.73 -6.95 -2.29
C ALA A 28 14.46 -5.59 -2.38
N PRO A 29 14.86 -4.98 -1.24
CA PRO A 29 14.55 -5.40 0.11
C PRO A 29 13.09 -5.11 0.46
N CYS A 30 12.39 -6.12 0.97
CA CYS A 30 11.09 -5.91 1.54
C CYS A 30 11.24 -5.51 3.02
N ARG A 31 10.61 -4.40 3.41
CA ARG A 31 10.60 -3.91 4.79
C ARG A 31 9.43 -4.50 5.57
N ASP A 32 8.21 -4.30 5.06
CA ASP A 32 6.96 -4.68 5.72
C ASP A 32 6.01 -5.31 4.69
N CYS A 33 6.22 -6.57 4.30
CA CYS A 33 5.41 -7.26 3.28
C CYS A 33 4.46 -8.29 3.88
N PHE A 34 3.34 -8.58 3.21
CA PHE A 34 2.56 -9.75 3.55
C PHE A 34 3.31 -11.04 3.16
N PRO A 35 3.08 -12.16 3.87
CA PRO A 35 3.65 -13.44 3.51
C PRO A 35 3.13 -13.90 2.14
N GLN A 36 4.01 -13.98 1.15
CA GLN A 36 3.68 -14.54 -0.16
C GLN A 36 4.26 -15.94 -0.35
N ARG A 37 3.63 -16.72 -1.23
CA ARG A 37 4.17 -17.99 -1.71
C ARG A 37 5.00 -17.71 -2.96
N GLY A 38 6.30 -18.02 -2.90
CA GLY A 38 7.24 -17.77 -3.99
C GLY A 38 8.26 -16.66 -3.66
N PRO A 39 9.28 -16.48 -4.52
CA PRO A 39 10.37 -15.56 -4.25
C PRO A 39 9.92 -14.10 -4.39
N LEU A 40 10.53 -13.21 -3.61
CA LEU A 40 10.51 -11.78 -3.91
C LEU A 40 11.23 -11.53 -5.24
N TYR A 41 10.76 -10.53 -5.97
CA TYR A 41 11.50 -10.03 -7.12
C TYR A 41 12.71 -9.23 -6.61
N ASP A 42 13.90 -9.47 -7.15
CA ASP A 42 15.12 -8.71 -6.78
C ASP A 42 15.54 -7.90 -8.01
N PRO A 43 15.39 -6.56 -7.97
CA PRO A 43 15.78 -5.68 -9.06
C PRO A 43 17.23 -5.86 -9.51
N ASN A 44 18.14 -6.23 -8.60
CA ASN A 44 19.56 -6.34 -8.92
C ASN A 44 19.90 -7.60 -9.73
N LEU A 45 18.96 -8.54 -9.83
CA LEU A 45 19.15 -9.80 -10.57
C LEU A 45 18.66 -9.72 -12.02
N SER A 46 18.17 -8.55 -12.46
CA SER A 46 17.69 -8.34 -13.82
C SER A 46 18.44 -7.22 -14.52
N SER A 47 18.93 -7.47 -15.74
CA SER A 47 19.60 -6.44 -16.54
C SER A 47 18.64 -5.48 -17.25
N THR A 48 17.35 -5.78 -17.27
CA THR A 48 16.30 -4.97 -17.93
C THR A 48 15.47 -4.15 -16.96
N TYR A 49 15.69 -4.32 -15.66
CA TYR A 49 15.06 -3.50 -14.62
C TYR A 49 15.53 -2.05 -14.73
N ARG A 50 14.59 -1.12 -14.64
CA ARG A 50 14.92 0.31 -14.50
C ARG A 50 13.88 1.00 -13.61
N ASN A 51 14.37 1.77 -12.64
CA ASN A 51 13.51 2.68 -11.88
C ASN A 51 12.94 3.76 -12.80
N LEU A 52 11.68 4.12 -12.59
CA LEU A 52 11.13 5.33 -13.16
C LEU A 52 11.50 6.52 -12.28
N THR A 53 11.75 7.63 -12.93
CA THR A 53 12.03 8.92 -12.32
C THR A 53 10.84 9.84 -12.47
N CYS A 54 10.88 10.98 -11.79
CA CYS A 54 9.89 12.03 -11.93
C CYS A 54 9.84 12.71 -13.30
N ARG A 55 10.82 12.45 -14.20
CA ARG A 55 10.77 12.84 -15.62
C ARG A 55 9.84 11.94 -16.44
N ASP A 56 9.64 10.71 -16.00
CA ASP A 56 8.84 9.74 -16.74
C ASP A 56 7.36 10.11 -16.65
N HIS A 57 6.71 10.31 -17.81
CA HIS A 57 5.28 10.61 -17.86
C HIS A 57 4.42 9.56 -17.15
N SER A 58 4.87 8.31 -17.14
CA SER A 58 4.20 7.20 -16.45
C SER A 58 4.13 7.40 -14.93
N CYS A 59 4.96 8.26 -14.35
CA CYS A 59 4.94 8.56 -12.93
C CYS A 59 3.63 9.24 -12.47
N ALA A 60 2.99 10.01 -13.36
CA ALA A 60 1.73 10.67 -13.06
C ALA A 60 0.50 9.74 -13.16
N LEU A 61 0.67 8.52 -13.68
CA LEU A 61 -0.44 7.58 -13.90
C LEU A 61 -0.95 6.96 -12.60
N VAL A 62 -0.12 6.90 -11.56
CA VAL A 62 -0.48 6.38 -10.24
C VAL A 62 -0.39 7.53 -9.26
N SER A 63 -1.52 8.23 -9.08
CA SER A 63 -1.59 9.33 -8.12
C SER A 63 -1.95 8.79 -6.73
N PRO A 64 -1.20 9.17 -5.69
CA PRO A 64 -1.61 8.87 -4.32
C PRO A 64 -2.98 9.50 -4.03
N PRO A 65 -3.76 8.90 -3.10
CA PRO A 65 -5.03 9.47 -2.71
C PRO A 65 -4.83 10.87 -2.11
N PRO A 66 -5.79 11.78 -2.32
CA PRO A 66 -5.76 13.09 -1.69
C PRO A 66 -5.63 12.99 -0.15
N PRO A 67 -4.87 13.89 0.49
CA PRO A 67 -4.74 13.91 1.94
C PRO A 67 -6.03 14.32 2.67
N ASP A 68 -6.99 14.93 1.98
CA ASP A 68 -8.30 15.39 2.47
C ASP A 68 -9.39 15.19 1.39
N ASP A 69 -10.69 15.43 1.65
CA ASP A 69 -11.80 15.45 0.64
C ASP A 69 -11.65 16.58 -0.43
N ASP A 70 -10.45 17.15 -0.56
CA ASP A 70 -10.08 18.09 -1.61
C ASP A 70 -9.60 17.30 -2.84
N ASP A 71 -9.99 17.74 -4.04
CA ASP A 71 -9.65 17.09 -5.33
C ASP A 71 -8.17 17.29 -5.72
N THR A 72 -7.32 17.57 -4.74
CA THR A 72 -5.90 17.83 -4.93
C THR A 72 -5.12 16.54 -4.63
N SER A 73 -4.99 15.66 -5.62
CA SER A 73 -4.05 14.53 -5.53
C SER A 73 -2.61 15.05 -5.45
N PRO A 74 -1.84 14.68 -4.41
CA PRO A 74 -0.45 15.09 -4.33
C PRO A 74 0.34 14.43 -5.47
N SER A 75 1.17 15.21 -6.16
CA SER A 75 2.10 14.62 -7.13
C SER A 75 3.07 13.69 -6.38
N PRO A 76 3.29 12.44 -6.85
CA PRO A 76 4.32 11.57 -6.29
C PRO A 76 5.73 12.19 -6.40
N CYS A 77 5.87 13.19 -7.26
CA CYS A 77 7.08 13.93 -7.55
C CYS A 77 7.24 15.25 -6.78
N GLY A 78 6.25 15.65 -5.97
CA GLY A 78 6.29 16.92 -5.26
C GLY A 78 6.20 18.13 -6.20
N ARG A 79 6.50 19.33 -5.68
CA ARG A 79 6.56 20.59 -6.43
C ARG A 79 7.99 21.06 -6.73
N ASP A 80 8.98 20.33 -6.25
CA ASP A 80 10.39 20.68 -6.39
C ASP A 80 10.92 20.19 -7.75
N ASP A 81 11.88 20.91 -8.34
CA ASP A 81 12.50 20.61 -9.65
C ASP A 81 13.40 19.34 -9.65
N ASP A 82 13.29 18.49 -8.62
CA ASP A 82 14.05 17.22 -8.54
C ASP A 82 13.38 16.14 -9.38
N HIS A 83 13.53 16.29 -10.70
CA HIS A 83 12.98 15.37 -11.67
C HIS A 83 13.72 14.03 -11.74
N ASP A 84 14.93 13.93 -11.17
CA ASP A 84 15.72 12.70 -11.18
C ASP A 84 15.41 11.76 -10.01
N ARG A 85 14.59 12.22 -9.06
CA ARG A 85 14.10 11.39 -7.97
C ARG A 85 13.29 10.21 -8.49
N THR A 86 13.46 9.06 -7.83
CA THR A 86 12.62 7.87 -8.06
C THR A 86 11.14 8.19 -7.87
N CYS A 87 10.33 7.73 -8.82
CA CYS A 87 8.89 7.85 -8.77
C CYS A 87 8.32 6.89 -7.73
N GLN A 88 7.93 7.41 -6.57
CA GLN A 88 7.33 6.61 -5.51
C GLN A 88 5.81 6.54 -5.68
N TYR A 89 5.21 5.40 -5.38
CA TYR A 89 3.76 5.25 -5.39
C TYR A 89 3.23 4.83 -4.03
N PHE A 90 1.99 5.22 -3.78
CA PHE A 90 1.16 4.74 -2.69
C PHE A 90 -0.19 4.34 -3.27
N TYR A 91 -0.63 3.11 -3.00
CA TYR A 91 -1.89 2.59 -3.53
C TYR A 91 -2.74 1.95 -2.42
N TRP A 92 -4.04 2.30 -2.35
CA TRP A 92 -5.00 1.71 -1.41
C TRP A 92 -6.00 0.85 -2.15
N TYR A 93 -6.37 -0.26 -1.52
CA TYR A 93 -7.45 -1.11 -1.95
C TYR A 93 -8.72 -0.83 -1.15
N GLY A 94 -9.88 -1.15 -1.73
CA GLY A 94 -11.18 -0.98 -1.07
C GLY A 94 -11.37 -1.84 0.20
N ASP A 95 -10.55 -2.88 0.35
CA ASP A 95 -10.47 -3.71 1.57
C ASP A 95 -9.59 -3.09 2.67
N GLN A 96 -9.15 -1.85 2.47
CA GLN A 96 -8.27 -1.08 3.36
C GLN A 96 -6.84 -1.63 3.46
N SER A 97 -6.43 -2.55 2.59
CA SER A 97 -5.01 -2.87 2.41
C SER A 97 -4.32 -1.80 1.57
N ASN A 98 -3.00 -1.74 1.64
CA ASN A 98 -2.20 -0.85 0.82
C ASN A 98 -0.90 -1.50 0.33
N THR A 99 -0.33 -0.88 -0.69
CA THR A 99 0.98 -1.21 -1.23
C THR A 99 1.74 0.09 -1.54
N THR A 100 3.04 0.07 -1.24
CA THR A 100 3.94 1.21 -1.36
C THR A 100 5.28 0.76 -1.91
N GLY A 101 5.89 1.60 -2.73
CA GLY A 101 7.16 1.29 -3.35
C GLY A 101 7.52 2.28 -4.44
N ASP A 102 8.38 1.83 -5.34
CA ASP A 102 8.86 2.63 -6.47
C ASP A 102 8.20 2.13 -7.75
N LEU A 103 7.79 3.04 -8.64
CA LEU A 103 7.43 2.65 -9.99
C LEU A 103 8.70 2.33 -10.77
N ALA A 104 8.65 1.23 -11.51
CA ALA A 104 9.74 0.75 -12.34
C ALA A 104 9.17 0.27 -13.67
N ALA A 105 10.06 -0.08 -14.59
CA ALA A 105 9.66 -1.00 -15.64
C ALA A 105 10.67 -2.11 -15.86
N GLU A 106 10.18 -3.12 -16.53
CA GLU A 106 10.85 -4.39 -16.69
C GLU A 106 10.32 -5.13 -17.92
N ALA A 107 11.05 -6.16 -18.35
CA ALA A 107 10.64 -7.13 -19.34
C ALA A 107 9.72 -8.20 -18.73
N PHE A 108 8.52 -8.34 -19.29
CA PHE A 108 7.54 -9.35 -18.91
C PHE A 108 7.36 -10.32 -20.06
N THR A 109 7.42 -11.61 -19.77
CA THR A 109 7.19 -12.68 -20.74
C THR A 109 6.02 -13.53 -20.31
N VAL A 110 5.07 -13.73 -21.22
CA VAL A 110 3.89 -14.58 -21.01
C VAL A 110 3.87 -15.72 -22.03
N ASN A 111 3.41 -16.88 -21.59
CA ASN A 111 3.16 -17.99 -22.49
C ASN A 111 1.83 -17.77 -23.22
N LEU A 112 1.84 -17.93 -24.54
CA LEU A 112 0.65 -17.83 -25.37
C LEU A 112 -0.06 -19.18 -25.41
N THR A 113 -1.39 -19.15 -25.36
CA THR A 113 -2.24 -20.35 -25.41
C THR A 113 -2.22 -21.02 -26.78
N ALA A 114 -1.86 -20.29 -27.84
CA ALA A 114 -1.73 -20.81 -29.19
C ALA A 114 -0.26 -21.06 -29.57
N GLY A 115 0.04 -22.29 -29.98
CA GLY A 115 1.28 -22.61 -30.70
C GLY A 115 2.55 -22.77 -29.86
N ASN A 116 2.45 -23.08 -28.55
CA ASN A 116 3.62 -23.25 -27.65
C ASN A 116 4.65 -22.11 -27.76
N SER A 117 4.14 -20.88 -27.91
CA SER A 117 4.96 -19.68 -28.10
C SER A 117 4.92 -18.80 -26.84
N HIS A 118 5.88 -17.90 -26.72
CA HIS A 118 5.91 -16.89 -25.67
C HIS A 118 6.03 -15.50 -26.29
N LEU A 119 5.50 -14.51 -25.59
CA LEU A 119 5.61 -13.10 -25.96
C LEU A 119 6.32 -12.37 -24.84
N GLN A 120 7.46 -11.75 -25.15
CA GLN A 120 8.12 -10.80 -24.29
C GLN A 120 7.69 -9.37 -24.66
N VAL A 121 7.38 -8.59 -23.63
CA VAL A 121 7.06 -7.17 -23.72
C VAL A 121 8.04 -6.43 -22.82
N ASP A 122 8.81 -5.53 -23.42
CA ASP A 122 9.78 -4.71 -22.70
C ASP A 122 9.15 -3.41 -22.19
N GLY A 123 9.67 -2.88 -21.09
CA GLY A 123 9.25 -1.59 -20.56
C GLY A 123 7.85 -1.58 -19.96
N VAL A 124 7.36 -2.74 -19.49
CA VAL A 124 6.09 -2.83 -18.76
C VAL A 124 6.23 -2.13 -17.42
N VAL A 125 5.46 -1.07 -17.23
CA VAL A 125 5.46 -0.28 -15.99
C VAL A 125 4.73 -1.05 -14.89
N PHE A 126 5.34 -1.16 -13.72
CA PHE A 126 4.77 -1.83 -12.56
C PHE A 126 5.27 -1.19 -11.24
N GLY A 127 4.58 -1.48 -10.14
CA GLY A 127 5.01 -1.11 -8.80
C GLY A 127 5.99 -2.13 -8.20
N ALA A 128 7.21 -1.70 -7.88
CA ALA A 128 8.16 -2.46 -7.10
C ALA A 128 7.90 -2.23 -5.60
N ALA A 129 7.02 -3.06 -5.02
CA ALA A 129 6.54 -2.88 -3.65
C ALA A 129 7.62 -3.26 -2.63
N THR A 130 7.93 -2.35 -1.71
CA THR A 130 8.83 -2.61 -0.56
C THR A 130 8.09 -2.63 0.78
N GLY A 131 6.83 -2.19 0.78
CA GLY A 131 5.93 -2.25 1.93
C GLY A 131 4.49 -2.47 1.50
N THR A 132 3.79 -3.37 2.17
CA THR A 132 2.37 -3.69 1.98
C THR A 132 1.74 -3.87 3.36
N ALA A 133 0.72 -3.09 3.69
CA ALA A 133 0.00 -3.25 4.93
C ALA A 133 -1.40 -3.83 4.68
N ALA A 134 -1.77 -4.82 5.46
CA ALA A 134 -3.15 -5.29 5.53
C ALA A 134 -3.80 -4.75 6.80
N CYS A 135 -5.01 -4.21 6.68
CA CYS A 135 -5.86 -3.92 7.81
C CYS A 135 -6.40 -5.25 8.39
N SER A 136 -5.67 -5.89 9.31
CA SER A 136 -6.10 -7.15 9.94
C SER A 136 -7.21 -6.92 10.97
N ALA A 137 -8.40 -7.51 10.74
CA ALA A 137 -9.58 -7.51 11.63
C ALA A 137 -9.26 -7.85 13.11
N GLY A 138 -8.76 -6.91 13.90
CA GLY A 138 -8.61 -6.99 15.35
C GLY A 138 -9.95 -6.74 16.07
N PRO A 139 -10.08 -7.19 17.34
CA PRO A 139 -11.30 -7.04 18.13
C PRO A 139 -11.71 -5.56 18.28
N PRO A 140 -12.99 -5.28 18.60
CA PRO A 140 -13.53 -3.92 18.55
C PRO A 140 -12.80 -2.99 19.54
N GLY A 141 -12.01 -2.03 19.02
CA GLY A 141 -11.52 -0.90 19.82
C GLY A 141 -10.13 -0.33 19.50
N CYS A 142 -9.18 -1.08 18.91
CA CYS A 142 -7.77 -0.63 18.90
C CYS A 142 -7.01 -0.99 17.61
N TRP A 143 -6.78 -0.01 16.71
CA TRP A 143 -5.94 -0.21 15.52
C TRP A 143 -5.11 1.05 15.17
N ALA A 144 -3.78 0.95 15.28
CA ALA A 144 -2.69 1.70 14.62
C ALA A 144 -1.34 1.11 15.15
N SER A 145 -0.19 1.00 14.48
CA SER A 145 0.47 1.69 13.35
C SER A 145 1.60 0.77 12.80
N ALA A 146 2.20 0.99 11.62
CA ALA A 146 3.23 2.02 11.42
C ALA A 146 2.92 2.92 10.21
N GLY A 147 2.60 4.20 10.51
CA GLY A 147 2.20 5.25 9.57
C GLY A 147 0.88 5.96 9.93
N ALA A 148 -0.10 5.22 10.47
CA ALA A 148 -1.47 5.61 10.94
C ALA A 148 -2.28 6.59 10.03
N ARG A 149 -3.49 6.26 9.56
CA ARG A 149 -4.64 5.77 10.35
C ARG A 149 -5.57 4.81 9.60
N CYS A 150 -6.13 3.87 10.36
CA CYS A 150 -7.51 3.39 10.17
C CYS A 150 -8.49 4.42 10.82
N ARG A 151 -9.23 5.25 10.04
CA ARG A 151 -10.63 5.72 10.29
C ARG A 151 -11.09 6.93 9.45
N SER A 152 -12.42 7.02 9.29
CA SER A 152 -13.24 8.27 9.31
C SER A 152 -14.33 8.17 10.42
N PRO A 153 -15.06 9.24 10.87
CA PRO A 153 -14.83 9.87 12.18
C PRO A 153 -15.91 9.67 13.27
N ARG A 154 -17.01 8.93 13.07
CA ARG A 154 -18.15 9.02 14.03
C ARG A 154 -18.07 8.20 15.32
N SER A 155 -17.10 7.31 15.52
CA SER A 155 -17.22 6.31 16.60
C SER A 155 -15.92 5.90 17.31
N CYS A 156 -14.93 6.79 17.41
CA CYS A 156 -13.86 6.67 18.40
C CYS A 156 -13.96 7.80 19.43
N ALA A 157 -15.11 7.91 20.10
CA ALA A 157 -15.14 8.50 21.42
C ALA A 157 -15.12 7.33 22.42
N PRO A 158 -14.25 7.32 23.45
CA PRO A 158 -14.56 6.52 24.60
C PRO A 158 -15.87 7.09 25.13
N SER A 159 -16.96 6.33 25.04
CA SER A 159 -18.06 6.55 25.97
C SER A 159 -17.44 6.35 27.34
N THR A 160 -17.08 7.44 28.02
CA THR A 160 -16.91 7.43 29.46
C THR A 160 -18.19 6.80 29.96
N ALA A 161 -18.11 5.54 30.38
CA ALA A 161 -19.19 4.91 31.09
C ALA A 161 -19.44 5.81 32.30
N THR A 162 -20.50 6.62 32.23
CA THR A 162 -21.04 7.31 33.38
C THR A 162 -21.41 6.20 34.35
N THR A 163 -20.48 5.88 35.23
CA THR A 163 -20.77 5.09 36.40
C THR A 163 -21.70 5.99 37.21
N PRO A 164 -22.96 5.62 37.48
CA PRO A 164 -23.71 6.37 38.47
C PRO A 164 -22.94 6.23 39.78
N SER A 165 -22.38 7.33 40.26
CA SER A 165 -21.82 7.41 41.60
C SER A 165 -22.90 6.98 42.59
N PRO A 166 -22.60 6.11 43.57
CA PRO A 166 -23.49 5.91 44.70
C PRO A 166 -23.60 7.25 45.43
N THR A 167 -24.82 7.70 45.66
CA THR A 167 -25.15 8.83 46.53
C THR A 167 -24.41 8.71 47.85
N ALA A 168 -23.44 9.58 48.07
CA ALA A 168 -22.89 9.87 49.39
C ALA A 168 -23.87 10.82 50.09
N SER A 169 -24.71 10.29 50.98
CA SER A 169 -25.38 11.12 51.98
C SER A 169 -24.35 11.46 53.06
N SER A 170 -23.92 12.72 53.05
CA SER A 170 -23.06 13.33 54.06
C SER A 170 -23.73 13.35 55.43
N THR A 171 -22.94 12.98 56.44
CA THR A 171 -23.15 13.31 57.85
C THR A 171 -23.24 14.82 58.06
N GLY A 172 -24.19 15.25 58.89
CA GLY A 172 -24.31 16.59 59.44
C GLY A 172 -24.75 16.52 60.90
N THR A 173 -23.79 16.73 61.79
CA THR A 173 -23.92 16.78 63.26
C THR A 173 -24.45 18.14 63.74
N ALA A 174 -24.83 18.20 65.03
CA ALA A 174 -25.19 19.35 65.89
C ALA A 174 -26.72 19.59 66.04
N THR A 175 -27.34 19.81 67.21
CA THR A 175 -26.88 20.08 68.59
C THR A 175 -28.10 19.99 69.53
N SER A 176 -27.85 19.63 70.79
CA SER A 176 -28.57 19.90 72.05
C SER A 176 -29.91 20.67 72.06
N SER A 177 -30.92 20.12 72.74
CA SER A 177 -31.62 20.68 73.94
C SER A 177 -32.58 19.63 74.51
#